data_AF-A0A8X6VCW0-F1
#
_entry.id   AF-A0A8X6VCW0-F1
#
_cell.length_a   1.000
_cell.length_b   1.000
_cell.length_c   1.000
_cell.angle_alpha   90.00
_cell.angle_beta   90.00
_cell.angle_gamma   90.00
#
_symmetry.space_group_name_H-M   'P 1'
#
loop_
_entity.id
_entity.type
_entity.pdbx_description
1 polymer ?
#
loop_
_entity_poly.entity_id
_entity_poly.type
_entity_poly.pdbx_seq_one_letter_code
_entity_poly.pdbx_strand_id
1 'polypeptide(L)'
;MTIPRLELMVCCIGARLVHSVYAALDVPGLKIISWSDSMVALWWLKNHGDWSVFMANRVNEINSLVPSQFWRHVPDKLNPADLLSRGISPRLFSDSLWWEGPSWLLELLSNWPIDRLAYETSEVEREKRKVRLCNLVAVEGKIPWYAIKFSNFQSIIRFVSWMLRFVENVN
;
A
#
# COMPACT_ATOMS: atom_id res chain seq x y z
N MET A 1 0.75 1.92 -12.09
CA MET A 1 -0.13 1.71 -10.92
C MET A 1 -1.13 0.61 -11.28
N THR A 2 -1.40 -0.33 -10.38
CA THR A 2 -2.46 -1.36 -10.56
C THR A 2 -3.73 -0.94 -9.83
N ILE A 3 -4.90 -1.50 -10.20
CA ILE A 3 -6.17 -1.20 -9.54
C ILE A 3 -6.11 -1.47 -8.02
N PRO A 4 -5.64 -2.65 -7.55
CA PRO A 4 -5.53 -2.90 -6.11
C PRO A 4 -4.63 -1.91 -5.35
N ARG A 5 -3.56 -1.41 -5.97
CA ARG A 5 -2.72 -0.38 -5.36
C ARG A 5 -3.44 0.96 -5.26
N LEU A 6 -4.27 1.31 -6.24
CA LEU A 6 -5.11 2.52 -6.18
C LEU A 6 -6.13 2.41 -5.05
N GLU A 7 -6.80 1.26 -4.93
CA GLU A 7 -7.77 1.01 -3.86
C GLU A 7 -7.14 1.12 -2.47
N LEU A 8 -5.95 0.55 -2.26
CA LEU A 8 -5.22 0.73 -1.00
C LEU A 8 -4.82 2.19 -0.76
N MET A 9 -4.45 2.93 -1.81
CA MET A 9 -4.15 4.36 -1.68
C MET A 9 -5.40 5.16 -1.27
N VAL A 10 -6.58 4.80 -1.78
CA VAL A 10 -7.85 5.39 -1.33
C VAL A 10 -8.06 5.11 0.16
N CYS A 11 -7.84 3.87 0.62
CA CYS A 11 -7.88 3.56 2.06
C CYS A 11 -6.86 4.39 2.87
N CYS A 12 -5.66 4.64 2.34
CA CYS A 12 -4.64 5.46 3.00
C CYS A 12 -5.06 6.92 3.14
N ILE A 13 -5.61 7.51 2.08
CA ILE A 13 -6.14 8.88 2.13
C ILE A 13 -7.34 8.95 3.09
N GLY A 14 -8.24 7.98 3.03
CA GLY A 14 -9.36 7.85 3.95
C GLY A 14 -8.93 7.76 5.41
N ALA A 15 -7.93 6.94 5.73
CA ALA A 15 -7.39 6.80 7.08
C ALA A 15 -6.83 8.12 7.64
N ARG A 16 -6.10 8.87 6.81
CA ARG A 16 -5.59 10.21 7.18
C ARG A 16 -6.73 11.18 7.45
N LEU A 17 -7.74 11.21 6.58
CA LEU A 17 -8.92 12.06 6.77
C LEU A 17 -9.67 11.71 8.06
N VAL A 18 -9.95 10.43 8.29
CA VAL A 18 -10.60 9.94 9.51
C VAL A 18 -9.83 10.35 10.74
N HIS A 19 -8.50 10.15 10.76
CA HIS A 19 -7.66 10.56 11.88
C HIS A 19 -7.70 12.08 12.12
N SER A 20 -7.60 12.89 11.06
CA SER A 20 -7.70 14.35 11.15
C SER A 20 -9.04 14.81 11.71
N VAL A 21 -10.15 14.23 11.24
CA VAL A 21 -11.50 14.57 11.72
C VAL A 21 -11.69 14.12 13.16
N TYR A 22 -11.26 12.90 13.50
CA TYR A 22 -11.36 12.37 14.86
C TYR A 22 -10.61 13.26 15.86
N ALA A 23 -9.38 13.64 15.54
CA ALA A 23 -8.57 14.54 16.38
C ALA A 23 -9.19 15.93 16.51
N ALA A 24 -9.84 16.43 15.45
CA ALA A 24 -10.51 17.74 15.47
C ALA A 24 -11.82 17.74 16.28
N LEU A 25 -12.56 16.62 16.28
CA LEU A 25 -13.80 16.48 17.03
C LEU A 25 -13.55 16.36 18.54
N ASP A 26 -12.45 15.71 18.94
CA ASP A 26 -12.04 15.51 20.35
C ASP A 26 -13.16 14.98 21.26
N VAL A 27 -13.97 14.05 20.74
CA VAL A 27 -15.10 13.44 21.47
C VAL A 27 -14.64 12.15 22.14
N PRO A 28 -14.65 12.06 23.48
CA PRO A 28 -14.28 10.85 24.18
C PRO A 28 -15.22 9.69 23.84
N GLY A 29 -14.64 8.52 23.52
CA GLY A 29 -15.40 7.31 23.23
C GLY A 29 -16.11 7.29 21.87
N LEU A 30 -15.82 8.24 20.98
CA LEU A 30 -16.34 8.25 19.62
C LEU A 30 -15.88 6.97 18.89
N LYS A 31 -16.84 6.21 18.37
CA LYS A 31 -16.55 4.97 17.63
C LYS A 31 -16.23 5.29 16.19
N ILE A 32 -15.14 4.72 15.69
CA ILE A 32 -14.72 4.83 14.28
C ILE A 32 -14.95 3.49 13.59
N ILE A 33 -15.60 3.53 12.42
CA ILE A 33 -15.72 2.39 11.52
C ILE A 33 -15.47 2.90 10.10
N SER A 34 -14.54 2.26 9.39
CA SER A 34 -14.17 2.59 8.02
C SER A 34 -14.64 1.49 7.08
N TRP A 35 -15.17 1.88 5.92
CA TRP A 35 -15.74 0.97 4.94
C TRP A 35 -14.99 1.04 3.61
N SER A 36 -14.79 -0.11 2.99
CA SER A 36 -14.24 -0.22 1.64
C SER A 36 -14.96 -1.34 0.89
N ASP A 37 -15.17 -1.17 -0.40
CA ASP A 37 -15.65 -2.23 -1.30
C ASP A 37 -14.51 -3.08 -1.86
N SER A 38 -13.27 -2.57 -1.80
CA SER A 38 -12.09 -3.34 -2.18
C SER A 38 -11.78 -4.44 -1.16
N MET A 39 -12.27 -5.65 -1.46
CA MET A 39 -11.94 -6.85 -0.70
C MET A 39 -10.43 -7.13 -0.69
N VAL A 40 -9.71 -6.81 -1.79
CA VAL A 40 -8.25 -7.01 -1.89
C VAL A 40 -7.51 -6.07 -0.93
N ALA A 41 -7.87 -4.79 -0.89
CA ALA A 41 -7.28 -3.84 0.05
C ALA A 41 -7.57 -4.23 1.50
N LEU A 42 -8.82 -4.59 1.81
CA LEU A 42 -9.22 -5.05 3.14
C LEU A 42 -8.47 -6.32 3.57
N TRP A 43 -8.24 -7.23 2.63
CA TRP A 43 -7.49 -8.46 2.91
C TRP A 43 -6.05 -8.14 3.31
N TRP A 44 -5.37 -7.23 2.61
CA TRP A 44 -4.01 -6.79 2.98
C TRP A 44 -3.95 -6.06 4.32
N LEU A 45 -4.99 -5.31 4.69
CA LEU A 45 -5.05 -4.62 5.98
C LEU A 45 -5.20 -5.58 7.16
N LYS A 46 -5.93 -6.68 6.97
CA LYS A 46 -6.26 -7.65 8.02
C LYS A 46 -5.28 -8.82 8.13
N ASN A 47 -4.49 -9.08 7.08
CA ASN A 47 -3.57 -10.21 7.05
C ASN A 47 -2.11 -9.77 7.06
N HIS A 48 -1.28 -10.53 7.75
CA HIS A 48 0.16 -10.37 7.69
C HIS A 48 0.72 -11.06 6.46
N GLY A 49 1.73 -10.46 5.84
CA GLY A 49 2.47 -11.10 4.77
C GLY A 49 3.68 -10.28 4.34
N ASP A 50 4.59 -10.95 3.63
CA ASP A 50 5.77 -10.32 3.06
C ASP A 50 5.40 -9.52 1.82
N TRP A 51 4.78 -8.36 2.02
CA TRP A 51 4.37 -7.51 0.91
C TRP A 51 5.54 -6.77 0.28
N SER A 52 5.34 -6.30 -0.95
CA SER A 52 6.22 -5.32 -1.57
C SER A 52 6.41 -4.11 -0.65
N VAL A 53 7.57 -3.44 -0.73
CA VAL A 53 7.89 -2.31 0.17
C VAL A 53 6.81 -1.22 0.13
N PHE A 54 6.28 -0.94 -1.07
CA PHE A 54 5.17 0.00 -1.25
C PHE A 54 3.94 -0.41 -0.44
N MET A 55 3.51 -1.66 -0.59
CA MET A 55 2.36 -2.23 0.09
C MET A 55 2.53 -2.24 1.60
N ALA A 56 3.67 -2.74 2.09
CA ALA A 56 3.98 -2.80 3.51
C ALA A 56 3.95 -1.40 4.15
N ASN A 57 4.55 -0.40 3.51
CA ASN A 57 4.55 0.97 4.02
C ASN A 57 3.12 1.54 4.11
N ARG A 58 2.26 1.29 3.12
CA ARG A 58 0.88 1.78 3.11
C ARG A 58 0.00 1.06 4.12
N VAL A 59 0.11 -0.26 4.24
CA VAL A 59 -0.62 -1.05 5.25
C VAL A 59 -0.23 -0.60 6.66
N ASN A 60 1.07 -0.43 6.92
CA ASN A 60 1.56 0.04 8.22
C ASN A 60 1.04 1.44 8.55
N GLU A 61 1.08 2.36 7.59
CA GLU A 61 0.54 3.70 7.77
C GLU A 61 -0.96 3.68 8.08
N ILE A 62 -1.75 2.95 7.28
CA ILE A 62 -3.21 2.83 7.49
C ILE A 62 -3.49 2.29 8.88
N ASN A 63 -2.87 1.17 9.26
CA ASN A 63 -3.11 0.51 10.54
C ASN A 63 -2.63 1.34 11.74
N SER A 64 -1.68 2.26 11.56
CA SER A 64 -1.26 3.20 12.60
C SER A 64 -2.29 4.32 12.86
N LEU A 65 -3.09 4.67 11.85
CA LEU A 65 -4.11 5.72 11.91
C LEU A 65 -5.49 5.16 12.26
N VAL A 66 -5.86 4.05 11.62
CA VAL A 66 -7.13 3.35 11.81
C VAL A 66 -6.83 1.85 11.89
N PRO A 67 -6.87 1.25 13.09
CA PRO A 67 -6.60 -0.17 13.27
C PRO A 67 -7.46 -1.08 12.37
N SER A 68 -6.87 -2.18 11.89
CA SER A 68 -7.47 -3.07 10.89
C SER A 68 -8.83 -3.65 11.30
N GLN A 69 -9.10 -3.82 12.59
CA GLN A 69 -10.39 -4.30 13.13
C GLN A 69 -11.55 -3.31 12.92
N PHE A 70 -11.27 -2.04 12.64
CA PHE A 70 -12.28 -1.02 12.36
C PHE A 70 -12.61 -0.91 10.87
N TRP A 71 -11.91 -1.67 10.03
CA TRP A 71 -12.19 -1.74 8.60
C TRP A 71 -13.18 -2.87 8.29
N ARG A 72 -14.21 -2.54 7.50
CA ARG A 72 -15.27 -3.47 7.08
C ARG A 72 -15.52 -3.39 5.58
N HIS A 73 -16.02 -4.48 5.03
CA HIS A 73 -16.48 -4.54 3.65
C HIS A 73 -17.88 -3.94 3.49
N VAL A 74 -18.03 -3.01 2.55
CA VAL A 74 -19.33 -2.56 2.04
C VAL A 74 -19.53 -3.13 0.63
N PRO A 75 -20.67 -3.78 0.32
CA PRO A 75 -20.92 -4.23 -1.05
C PRO A 75 -20.93 -3.06 -2.05
N ASP A 76 -20.34 -3.25 -3.24
CA ASP A 76 -20.16 -2.20 -4.27
C ASP A 76 -21.43 -1.34 -4.49
N LYS A 77 -22.59 -2.00 -4.67
CA LYS A 77 -23.87 -1.31 -4.94
C LYS A 77 -24.37 -0.45 -3.79
N LEU A 78 -23.82 -0.66 -2.59
CA LEU A 78 -24.16 0.04 -1.36
C LEU A 78 -23.03 0.97 -0.92
N ASN A 79 -21.95 1.11 -1.70
CA ASN A 79 -20.88 2.06 -1.41
C ASN A 79 -21.23 3.45 -1.97
N PRO A 80 -21.53 4.46 -1.13
CA PRO A 80 -21.87 5.79 -1.62
C PRO A 80 -20.69 6.50 -2.27
N ALA A 81 -19.45 6.16 -1.88
CA ALA A 81 -18.24 6.76 -2.46
C ALA A 81 -18.13 6.52 -3.98
N ASP A 82 -18.70 5.41 -4.44
CA ASP A 82 -18.70 5.03 -5.84
C ASP A 82 -19.58 5.92 -6.72
N LEU A 83 -20.58 6.58 -6.15
CA LEU A 83 -21.43 7.53 -6.87
C LEU A 83 -20.63 8.72 -7.37
N LEU A 84 -19.70 9.23 -6.55
CA LEU A 84 -18.84 10.34 -6.92
C LEU A 84 -17.68 9.88 -7.81
N SER A 85 -17.08 8.72 -7.54
CA SER A 85 -15.93 8.23 -8.30
C SER A 85 -16.30 7.88 -9.76
N ARG A 86 -17.50 7.35 -10.00
CA ARG A 86 -18.00 6.98 -11.34
C ARG A 86 -18.69 8.13 -12.09
N GLY A 87 -19.07 9.18 -11.36
CA GLY A 87 -19.86 10.28 -11.86
C GLY A 87 -21.37 9.98 -11.85
N ILE A 88 -22.14 10.94 -11.35
CA ILE A 88 -23.60 10.85 -11.25
C ILE A 88 -24.22 12.20 -11.64
N SER A 89 -25.38 12.16 -12.30
CA SER A 89 -26.10 13.39 -12.65
C SER A 89 -26.64 14.09 -11.39
N PRO A 90 -26.71 15.43 -11.34
CA PRO A 90 -27.20 16.16 -10.16
C PRO A 90 -28.60 15.74 -9.70
N ARG A 91 -29.49 15.42 -10.65
CA ARG A 91 -30.86 14.98 -10.37
C ARG A 91 -30.89 13.62 -9.66
N LEU A 92 -30.00 12.71 -10.01
CA LEU A 92 -29.92 11.41 -9.34
C LEU A 92 -29.12 11.49 -8.04
N PHE A 93 -28.24 12.47 -7.90
CA PHE A 93 -27.44 12.66 -6.70
C PHE A 93 -28.27 13.14 -5.50
N SER A 94 -29.29 13.97 -5.72
CA SER A 94 -30.17 14.46 -4.64
C SER A 94 -30.87 13.32 -3.89
N ASP A 95 -31.28 12.29 -4.61
CA ASP A 95 -32.06 11.18 -4.07
C ASP A 95 -31.20 9.93 -3.83
N SER A 96 -29.87 10.10 -3.78
CA SER A 96 -28.91 9.00 -3.68
C SER A 96 -28.54 8.63 -2.24
N LEU A 97 -27.90 7.47 -2.09
CA LEU A 97 -27.34 6.96 -0.83
C LEU A 97 -26.21 7.84 -0.25
N TRP A 98 -25.78 8.90 -0.94
CA TRP A 98 -24.70 9.77 -0.47
C TRP A 98 -25.03 10.50 0.84
N TRP A 99 -26.27 10.94 1.00
CA TRP A 99 -26.67 11.82 2.09
C TRP A 99 -26.95 11.06 3.39
N GLU A 100 -27.72 9.98 3.30
CA GLU A 100 -28.15 9.19 4.46
C GLU A 100 -27.30 7.92 4.66
N GLY A 101 -26.49 7.57 3.67
CA GLY A 101 -25.82 6.27 3.61
C GLY A 101 -26.80 5.12 3.36
N PRO A 102 -26.29 3.88 3.39
CA PRO A 102 -27.13 2.69 3.35
C PRO A 102 -28.02 2.53 4.59
N SER A 103 -29.27 2.13 4.41
CA SER A 103 -30.26 2.00 5.49
C SER A 103 -29.80 1.10 6.64
N TRP A 104 -29.04 0.04 6.33
CA TRP A 104 -28.53 -0.91 7.32
C TRP A 104 -27.54 -0.28 8.31
N LEU A 105 -26.93 0.88 8.01
CA LEU A 105 -26.06 1.59 8.97
C LEU A 105 -26.85 2.07 10.21
N LEU A 106 -28.15 2.30 10.05
CA LEU A 106 -29.06 2.71 11.13
C LEU A 106 -29.59 1.50 11.92
N GLU A 107 -29.36 0.29 11.42
CA GLU A 107 -29.79 -0.94 12.07
C GLU A 107 -28.77 -1.45 13.09
N LEU A 108 -29.15 -2.49 13.83
CA LEU A 108 -28.25 -3.18 14.75
C LEU A 108 -27.04 -3.77 14.00
N LEU A 109 -25.90 -3.82 14.68
CA LEU A 109 -24.64 -4.38 14.15
C LEU A 109 -24.80 -5.82 13.59
N SER A 110 -25.78 -6.58 14.06
CA SER A 110 -26.10 -7.93 13.58
C SER A 110 -26.64 -7.95 12.15
N ASN A 111 -27.24 -6.84 11.71
CA ASN A 111 -27.86 -6.69 10.39
C ASN A 111 -26.90 -6.06 9.38
N TRP A 112 -25.71 -5.63 9.84
CA TRP A 112 -24.71 -5.06 8.97
C TRP A 112 -24.14 -6.12 8.03
N PRO A 113 -23.61 -5.73 6.86
CA PRO A 113 -22.95 -6.64 5.95
C PRO A 113 -21.87 -7.45 6.65
N ILE A 114 -21.94 -8.78 6.49
CA ILE A 114 -20.95 -9.70 7.04
C ILE A 114 -19.68 -9.60 6.20
N ASP A 115 -18.54 -9.44 6.88
CA ASP A 115 -17.22 -9.52 6.28
C ASP A 115 -16.99 -10.95 5.77
N ARG A 116 -17.29 -11.19 4.48
CA ARG A 116 -16.90 -12.43 3.78
C ARG A 116 -15.55 -12.24 3.10
N LEU A 117 -14.50 -11.99 3.88
CA LEU A 117 -13.14 -11.88 3.36
C LEU A 117 -12.58 -13.28 3.08
N ALA A 118 -13.05 -13.91 2.00
CA ALA A 118 -12.53 -15.19 1.52
C ALA A 118 -11.84 -14.96 0.18
N TYR A 119 -10.57 -14.55 0.19
CA TYR A 119 -9.79 -14.33 -1.03
C TYR A 119 -8.33 -14.74 -0.84
N GLU A 120 -7.94 -15.86 -1.47
CA GLU A 120 -6.60 -16.05 -2.02
C GLU A 120 -6.74 -15.83 -3.52
N THR A 121 -6.32 -14.67 -4.02
CA THR A 121 -6.27 -14.41 -5.47
C THR A 121 -4.85 -14.20 -5.95
N SER A 122 -4.64 -14.50 -7.23
CA SER A 122 -3.44 -14.12 -7.97
C SER A 122 -3.07 -12.64 -7.81
N GLU A 123 -4.04 -11.76 -7.55
CA GLU A 123 -3.82 -10.33 -7.32
C GLU A 123 -3.14 -10.00 -6.00
N VAL A 124 -3.55 -10.69 -4.92
CA VAL A 124 -2.89 -10.61 -3.61
C VAL A 124 -1.47 -11.15 -3.70
N GLU A 125 -1.30 -12.29 -4.36
CA GLU A 125 0.00 -12.96 -4.54
C GLU A 125 0.99 -12.13 -5.37
N ARG A 126 0.50 -11.36 -6.35
CA ARG A 126 1.33 -10.49 -7.20
C ARG A 126 2.09 -9.42 -6.41
N GLU A 127 1.57 -9.03 -5.26
CA GLU A 127 2.18 -8.05 -4.36
C GLU A 127 3.07 -8.65 -3.27
N LYS A 128 3.20 -9.99 -3.20
CA LYS A 128 4.23 -10.59 -2.37
C LYS A 128 5.62 -10.14 -2.84
N ARG A 129 6.51 -9.89 -1.88
CA ARG A 129 7.89 -9.49 -2.10
C ARG A 129 8.55 -10.55 -2.97
N LYS A 130 8.89 -10.16 -4.19
CA LYS A 130 9.67 -11.03 -5.09
C LYS A 130 11.06 -11.21 -4.49
N VAL A 131 11.37 -12.42 -4.06
CA VAL A 131 12.72 -12.79 -3.64
C VAL A 131 13.60 -12.77 -4.88
N ARG A 132 14.51 -11.79 -4.97
CA ARG A 132 15.61 -11.87 -5.93
C ARG A 132 16.70 -12.72 -5.30
N LEU A 133 16.81 -13.96 -5.75
CA LEU A 133 17.94 -14.81 -5.40
C LEU A 133 19.18 -14.25 -6.10
N CYS A 134 20.02 -13.53 -5.36
CA CYS A 134 21.36 -13.17 -5.83
C CYS A 134 22.29 -14.33 -5.52
N ASN A 135 22.44 -15.26 -6.45
CA ASN A 135 23.50 -16.26 -6.37
C ASN A 135 24.82 -15.56 -6.63
N LEU A 136 25.57 -15.29 -5.55
CA LEU A 136 27.00 -15.01 -5.66
C LEU A 136 27.66 -16.31 -6.08
N VAL A 137 27.96 -16.45 -7.37
CA VAL A 137 28.91 -17.47 -7.81
C VAL A 137 30.26 -17.03 -7.25
N ALA A 138 30.67 -17.64 -6.13
CA ALA A 138 32.04 -17.60 -5.68
C ALA A 138 32.86 -18.37 -6.73
N VAL A 139 33.23 -17.68 -7.80
CA VAL A 139 34.31 -18.17 -8.65
C VAL A 139 35.53 -18.21 -7.72
N GLU A 140 36.30 -19.30 -7.72
CA GLU A 140 37.68 -19.32 -7.21
C GLU A 140 38.58 -18.41 -8.07
N GLY A 141 38.13 -17.18 -8.32
CA GLY A 141 38.83 -16.17 -9.05
C GLY A 141 39.80 -15.51 -8.09
N LYS A 142 41.09 -15.55 -8.47
CA LYS A 142 42.14 -14.78 -7.80
C LYS A 142 41.62 -13.37 -7.53
N ILE A 143 41.69 -12.94 -6.26
CA ILE A 143 41.36 -11.57 -5.86
C ILE A 143 42.17 -10.64 -6.79
N PRO A 144 41.53 -9.73 -7.52
CA PRO A 144 42.25 -8.86 -8.44
C PRO A 144 43.35 -8.08 -7.69
N TRP A 145 44.53 -7.95 -8.29
CA TRP A 145 45.69 -7.35 -7.64
C TRP A 145 45.41 -5.95 -7.09
N TYR A 146 44.53 -5.17 -7.73
CA TYR A 146 44.15 -3.83 -7.28
C TYR A 146 43.29 -3.87 -6.01
N ALA A 147 42.48 -4.92 -5.81
CA ALA A 147 41.70 -5.11 -4.59
C ALA A 147 42.59 -5.54 -3.41
N ILE A 148 43.75 -6.16 -3.70
CA ILE A 148 44.79 -6.44 -2.70
C ILE A 148 45.59 -5.17 -2.39
N LYS A 149 45.92 -4.38 -3.41
CA LYS A 149 46.79 -3.19 -3.29
C LYS A 149 46.11 -2.02 -2.57
N PHE A 150 44.82 -1.84 -2.75
CA PHE A 150 44.09 -0.69 -2.21
C PHE A 150 43.10 -1.14 -1.13
N SER A 151 43.25 -0.58 0.07
CA SER A 151 42.39 -0.88 1.22
C SER A 151 41.03 -0.17 1.20
N ASN A 152 40.75 0.66 0.19
CA ASN A 152 39.45 1.32 0.04
C ASN A 152 39.04 1.45 -1.43
N PHE A 153 37.73 1.39 -1.67
CA PHE A 153 37.13 1.41 -3.01
C PHE A 153 37.39 2.73 -3.75
N GLN A 154 37.37 3.86 -3.04
CA GLN A 154 37.59 5.19 -3.65
C GLN A 154 39.00 5.32 -4.22
N SER A 155 40.01 4.71 -3.59
CA SER A 155 41.38 4.65 -4.09
C SER A 155 41.47 3.82 -5.37
N ILE A 156 40.74 2.70 -5.46
CA ILE A 156 40.65 1.88 -6.68
C ILE A 156 40.04 2.70 -7.81
N ILE A 157 38.91 3.37 -7.56
CA ILE A 157 38.25 4.21 -8.57
C ILE A 157 39.20 5.30 -9.08
N ARG A 158 39.83 6.08 -8.18
CA ARG A 158 40.77 7.13 -8.59
C ARG A 158 41.93 6.58 -9.42
N PHE A 159 42.52 5.47 -9.00
CA PHE A 159 43.63 4.85 -9.72
C PHE A 159 43.21 4.42 -11.13
N VAL A 160 42.06 3.73 -11.27
CA VAL A 160 41.53 3.32 -12.58
C VAL A 160 41.16 4.53 -13.43
N SER A 161 40.53 5.56 -12.85
CA SER A 161 40.22 6.82 -13.56
C SER A 161 41.47 7.49 -14.10
N TRP A 162 42.58 7.51 -13.34
CA TRP A 162 43.86 8.06 -13.82
C TRP A 162 44.48 7.22 -14.94
N MET A 163 44.40 5.89 -14.87
CA MET A 163 44.87 5.02 -15.97
C MET A 163 44.06 5.26 -17.24
N LEU A 164 42.73 5.32 -17.14
CA LEU A 164 41.85 5.58 -18.29
C LEU A 164 42.13 6.96 -18.87
N ARG A 165 42.23 7.99 -18.03
CA ARG A 165 42.59 9.35 -18.46
C ARG A 165 43.95 9.38 -19.15
N PHE A 166 44.94 8.64 -18.66
CA PHE A 166 46.25 8.57 -19.32
C PHE A 166 46.13 7.94 -20.71
N VAL A 167 45.42 6.81 -20.85
CA VAL A 167 45.20 6.14 -22.14
C VAL A 167 44.46 7.03 -23.14
N GLU A 168 43.47 7.80 -22.67
CA GLU A 168 42.73 8.75 -23.51
C GLU A 168 43.56 9.96 -23.96
N ASN A 169 44.56 10.38 -23.19
CA ASN A 169 45.38 11.55 -23.52
C ASN A 169 46.70 11.19 -24.25
N VAL A 170 46.98 9.90 -24.43
CA VAL A 170 48.18 9.40 -25.13
C VAL A 170 47.84 8.82 -26.50
N ASN A 171 46.57 8.55 -26.79
CA ASN A 171 46.03 8.38 -28.14
C ASN A 171 45.60 9.73 -28.72
#